data_AF-A0A6B3HX88-F1
#
_entry.id   AF-A0A6B3HX88-F1
#
_cell.length_a   1.000
_cell.length_b   1.000
_cell.length_c   1.000
_cell.angle_alpha   90.00
_cell.angle_beta   90.00
_cell.angle_gamma   90.00
#
_symmetry.space_group_name_H-M   'P 1'
#
loop_
_entity.id
_entity.type
_entity.pdbx_description
1 polymer ?
#
loop_
_entity_poly.entity_id
_entity_poly.type
_entity_poly.pdbx_seq_one_letter_code
_entity_poly.pdbx_strand_id
1 'polypeptide(L)'
;ADSPEVRYLQERRAALGGPAPARRIHASAPLPQPEERAFKALYKGSGKQEMATTMAFVRLVKDLMRDKETGKRWVPIVPDEARTFGMESLFPSAGIYSPLGQTYDPVDRDQLMYYKE
;
A
#
# COMPACT_ATOMS: atom_id res chain seq x y z
N ALA A 1 -46.60 -3.89 8.26
CA ALA A 1 -45.46 -4.53 7.55
C ALA A 1 -45.80 -4.83 6.10
N ASP A 2 -47.07 -5.06 5.76
CA ASP A 2 -47.49 -5.45 4.39
C ASP A 2 -48.18 -4.35 3.58
N SER A 3 -47.91 -3.07 3.85
CA SER A 3 -48.48 -2.00 3.02
C SER A 3 -47.81 -1.95 1.64
N PRO A 4 -48.51 -1.53 0.57
CA PRO A 4 -47.93 -1.41 -0.77
C PRO A 4 -46.66 -0.52 -0.81
N GLU A 5 -46.61 0.53 0.01
CA GLU A 5 -45.48 1.46 0.11
C GLU A 5 -44.25 0.79 0.72
N VAL A 6 -44.44 0.01 1.79
CA VAL A 6 -43.35 -0.72 2.46
C VAL A 6 -42.79 -1.78 1.52
N ARG A 7 -43.65 -2.50 0.77
CA ARG A 7 -43.22 -3.48 -0.23
C ARG A 7 -42.42 -2.84 -1.36
N TYR A 8 -42.94 -1.76 -1.93
CA TYR A 8 -42.24 -1.02 -2.98
C TYR A 8 -40.86 -0.52 -2.52
N LEU A 9 -40.79 0.06 -1.31
CA LEU A 9 -39.53 0.53 -0.73
C LEU A 9 -38.52 -0.61 -0.57
N GLN A 10 -38.95 -1.76 -0.04
CA GLN A 10 -38.09 -2.93 0.14
C GLN A 10 -37.61 -3.50 -1.19
N GLU A 11 -38.48 -3.62 -2.19
CA GLU A 11 -38.14 -4.10 -3.54
C GLU A 11 -37.11 -3.19 -4.22
N ARG A 12 -37.28 -1.86 -4.15
CA ARG A 12 -36.32 -0.91 -4.74
C ARG A 12 -34.97 -0.97 -4.04
N ARG A 13 -34.94 -1.12 -2.71
CA ARG A 13 -33.68 -1.28 -1.98
C ARG A 13 -33.00 -2.60 -2.30
N ALA A 14 -33.73 -3.70 -2.38
CA ALA A 14 -33.19 -5.00 -2.77
C ALA A 14 -32.57 -4.95 -4.17
N ALA A 15 -33.24 -4.32 -5.14
CA ALA A 15 -32.72 -4.13 -6.49
C ALA A 15 -31.44 -3.27 -6.56
N LEU A 16 -31.20 -2.42 -5.55
CA LEU A 16 -30.02 -1.55 -5.43
C LEU A 16 -28.91 -2.13 -4.53
N GLY A 17 -28.94 -3.43 -4.23
CA GLY A 17 -27.92 -4.09 -3.40
C GLY A 17 -28.17 -3.99 -1.89
N GLY A 18 -29.39 -3.64 -1.50
CA GLY A 18 -29.84 -3.60 -0.12
C GLY A 18 -29.91 -2.19 0.49
N PRO A 19 -30.10 -2.11 1.82
CA PRO A 19 -30.14 -0.84 2.52
C PRO A 19 -28.77 -0.14 2.52
N ALA A 20 -28.78 1.18 2.36
CA ALA A 20 -27.61 2.04 2.45
C ALA A 20 -27.98 3.35 3.18
N PRO A 21 -27.11 3.90 4.05
CA PRO A 21 -25.76 3.42 4.39
C PRO A 21 -25.78 2.16 5.27
N ALA A 22 -24.79 1.29 5.07
CA ALA A 22 -24.59 0.10 5.89
C ALA A 22 -23.11 -0.08 6.18
N ARG A 23 -22.75 -0.32 7.44
CA ARG A 23 -21.38 -0.62 7.84
C ARG A 23 -21.26 -2.11 8.13
N ARG A 24 -20.45 -2.81 7.34
CA ARG A 24 -20.07 -4.20 7.65
C ARG A 24 -19.02 -4.17 8.75
N ILE A 25 -19.27 -4.88 9.85
CA ILE A 25 -18.33 -5.01 10.99
C ILE A 25 -17.56 -6.33 10.91
N HIS A 26 -17.92 -7.23 9.98
CA HIS A 26 -17.19 -8.48 9.79
C HIS A 26 -15.73 -8.17 9.44
N ALA A 27 -14.84 -8.65 10.29
CA ALA A 27 -13.41 -8.61 10.02
C ALA A 27 -13.16 -9.39 8.73
N SER A 28 -12.46 -8.78 7.77
CA SER A 28 -11.82 -9.50 6.69
C SER A 28 -11.02 -10.67 7.26
N ALA A 29 -10.88 -11.76 6.50
CA ALA A 29 -10.02 -12.87 6.91
C ALA A 29 -8.65 -12.31 7.37
N PRO A 30 -8.16 -12.71 8.56
CA PRO A 30 -6.94 -12.15 9.11
C PRO A 30 -5.78 -12.41 8.15
N LEU A 31 -4.90 -11.43 8.01
CA LEU A 31 -3.69 -11.60 7.23
C LEU A 31 -2.71 -12.49 8.00
N PRO A 32 -1.94 -13.32 7.30
CA PRO A 32 -0.84 -14.05 7.90
C PRO A 32 0.18 -13.06 8.45
N GLN A 33 0.83 -13.45 9.55
CA GLN A 33 1.92 -12.65 10.10
C GLN A 33 3.09 -12.67 9.10
N PRO A 34 3.77 -11.52 8.88
CA PRO A 34 4.94 -11.50 8.01
C PRO A 34 6.04 -12.46 8.51
N GLU A 35 6.73 -13.09 7.58
CA GLU A 35 7.84 -13.99 7.94
C GLU A 35 8.96 -13.25 8.69
N GLU A 36 9.53 -13.93 9.68
CA GLU A 36 10.67 -13.44 10.47
C GLU A 36 11.86 -12.97 9.61
N ARG A 37 11.99 -13.55 8.41
CA ARG A 37 13.03 -13.21 7.43
C ARG A 37 13.08 -11.70 7.13
N ALA A 38 11.94 -11.01 7.07
CA ALA A 38 11.89 -9.57 6.80
C ALA A 38 12.57 -8.74 7.91
N PHE A 39 12.61 -9.25 9.14
CA PHE A 39 13.12 -8.54 10.31
C PHE A 39 14.57 -8.89 10.66
N LYS A 40 15.08 -10.04 10.19
CA LYS A 40 16.45 -10.53 10.51
C LYS A 40 17.55 -9.50 10.25
N ALA A 41 17.43 -8.72 9.17
CA ALA A 41 18.41 -7.70 8.84
C ALA A 41 18.46 -6.56 9.87
N LEU A 42 17.32 -6.22 10.47
CA LEU A 42 17.22 -5.17 11.48
C LEU A 42 17.70 -5.64 12.85
N TYR A 43 17.38 -6.88 13.23
CA TYR A 43 17.85 -7.45 14.50
C TYR A 43 19.36 -7.54 14.60
N LYS A 44 20.05 -7.71 13.46
CA LYS A 44 21.52 -7.69 13.40
C LYS A 44 22.10 -6.30 13.70
N GLY A 45 21.29 -5.24 13.63
CA GLY A 45 21.74 -3.85 13.78
C GLY A 45 22.52 -3.33 12.58
N SER A 46 22.95 -2.08 12.65
CA SER A 46 23.68 -1.40 11.57
C SER A 46 25.18 -1.76 11.49
N GLY A 47 25.66 -2.58 12.43
CA GLY A 47 27.05 -3.03 12.48
C GLY A 47 28.01 -1.86 12.66
N LYS A 48 28.91 -1.65 11.69
CA LYS A 48 29.91 -0.56 11.71
C LYS A 48 29.48 0.70 10.95
N GLN A 49 28.35 0.64 10.23
CA GLN A 49 27.84 1.79 9.50
C GLN A 49 26.75 2.46 10.33
N GLU A 50 26.79 3.78 10.40
CA GLU A 50 25.68 4.54 10.95
C GLU A 50 24.49 4.48 9.99
N MET A 51 23.29 4.31 10.55
CA MET A 51 22.06 4.20 9.79
C MET A 51 20.95 4.92 10.53
N ALA A 52 20.26 5.82 9.85
CA ALA A 52 19.07 6.46 10.39
C ALA A 52 17.92 5.45 10.53
N THR A 53 17.05 5.65 11.51
CA THR A 53 15.84 4.83 11.71
C THR A 53 14.92 4.86 10.49
N THR A 54 14.86 5.98 9.76
CA THR A 54 14.11 6.09 8.50
C THR A 54 14.64 5.14 7.44
N MET A 55 15.96 5.02 7.29
CA MET A 55 16.58 4.09 6.34
C MET A 55 16.29 2.64 6.73
N ALA A 56 16.34 2.33 8.02
CA ALA A 56 15.98 1.02 8.55
C ALA A 56 14.51 0.67 8.26
N PHE A 57 13.60 1.63 8.45
CA PHE A 57 12.18 1.49 8.16
C PHE A 57 11.91 1.26 6.66
N VAL A 58 12.49 2.06 5.77
CA VAL A 58 12.29 1.87 4.32
C VAL A 58 12.80 0.51 3.87
N ARG A 59 13.93 0.04 4.42
CA ARG A 59 14.44 -1.30 4.15
C ARG A 59 13.48 -2.40 4.60
N LEU A 60 12.88 -2.26 5.79
CA LEU A 60 11.86 -3.20 6.28
C LEU A 60 10.65 -3.23 5.36
N VAL A 61 10.10 -2.06 5.02
CA VAL A 61 8.94 -1.93 4.13
C VAL A 61 9.23 -2.58 2.79
N LYS A 62 10.43 -2.38 2.23
CA LYS A 62 10.84 -3.02 0.98
C LYS A 62 10.80 -4.55 1.05
N ASP A 63 11.26 -5.13 2.14
CA ASP A 63 11.24 -6.59 2.33
C ASP A 63 9.82 -7.12 2.59
N LEU A 64 8.99 -6.38 3.33
CA LEU A 64 7.57 -6.71 3.54
C LEU A 64 6.75 -6.63 2.25
N MET A 65 7.05 -5.67 1.36
CA MET A 65 6.41 -5.54 0.05
C MET A 65 6.75 -6.70 -0.91
N ARG A 66 7.87 -7.40 -0.68
CA ARG A 66 8.28 -8.57 -1.47
C ARG A 66 7.60 -9.87 -1.02
N ASP A 67 6.90 -9.84 0.10
CA ASP A 67 6.14 -11.00 0.58
C ASP A 67 5.03 -11.39 -0.42
N LYS A 68 4.86 -12.69 -0.65
CA LYS A 68 3.94 -13.18 -1.69
C LYS A 68 2.47 -13.05 -1.29
N GLU A 69 2.16 -13.12 -0.01
CA GLU A 69 0.77 -13.13 0.48
C GLU A 69 0.26 -11.72 0.78
N THR A 70 1.10 -10.91 1.43
CA THR A 70 0.76 -9.59 1.95
C THR A 70 1.40 -8.44 1.16
N GLY A 71 2.44 -8.69 0.35
CA GLY A 71 3.22 -7.66 -0.36
C GLY A 71 2.36 -6.67 -1.14
N LYS A 72 1.38 -7.17 -1.90
CA LYS A 72 0.42 -6.37 -2.69
C LYS A 72 -0.57 -5.53 -1.89
N ARG A 73 -0.60 -5.67 -0.56
CA ARG A 73 -1.50 -4.93 0.34
C ARG A 73 -0.80 -3.77 1.04
N TRP A 74 0.53 -3.69 0.95
CA TRP A 74 1.28 -2.55 1.45
C TRP A 74 1.10 -1.37 0.50
N VAL A 75 0.69 -0.23 1.04
CA VAL A 75 0.48 1.01 0.30
C VAL A 75 1.35 2.10 0.93
N PRO A 76 2.64 2.20 0.55
CA PRO A 76 3.47 3.32 0.98
C PRO A 76 2.90 4.61 0.41
N ILE A 77 2.70 5.60 1.28
CA ILE A 77 2.26 6.95 0.90
C ILE A 77 3.39 7.89 1.26
N VAL A 78 3.78 8.72 0.29
CA VAL A 78 4.87 9.67 0.45
C VAL A 78 4.40 11.02 -0.12
N PRO A 79 4.70 12.14 0.56
CA PRO A 79 4.63 13.45 -0.09
C PRO A 79 5.71 13.52 -1.18
N ASP A 80 5.71 14.57 -2.00
CA ASP A 80 6.67 14.81 -3.10
C ASP A 80 8.16 14.52 -2.72
N GLU A 81 8.50 14.68 -1.45
CA GLU A 81 9.83 14.53 -0.84
C GLU A 81 10.31 13.08 -0.61
N ALA A 82 10.06 12.15 -1.54
CA ALA A 82 10.42 10.74 -1.36
C ALA A 82 11.94 10.50 -1.18
N ARG A 83 12.77 11.32 -1.83
CA ARG A 83 14.24 11.25 -1.73
C ARG A 83 14.77 11.61 -0.35
N THR A 84 14.13 12.57 0.31
CA THR A 84 14.50 12.99 1.67
C THR A 84 14.40 11.83 2.65
N PHE A 85 13.45 10.92 2.40
CA PHE A 85 13.20 9.77 3.26
C PHE A 85 13.89 8.48 2.80
N GLY A 86 14.66 8.49 1.70
CA GLY A 86 15.28 7.28 1.15
C GLY A 86 14.28 6.33 0.46
N MET A 87 13.06 6.80 0.18
CA MET A 87 11.99 6.00 -0.42
C MET A 87 12.18 5.77 -1.91
N GLU A 88 13.08 6.51 -2.56
CA GLU A 88 13.47 6.29 -3.95
C GLU A 88 13.99 4.87 -4.21
N SER A 89 14.51 4.22 -3.17
CA SER A 89 14.93 2.82 -3.22
C SER A 89 13.79 1.81 -3.48
N LEU A 90 12.53 2.25 -3.36
CA LEU A 90 11.33 1.46 -3.66
C LEU A 90 10.90 1.58 -5.12
N PHE A 91 11.21 2.71 -5.79
CA PHE A 91 10.70 3.03 -7.13
C PHE A 91 11.03 1.98 -8.20
N PRO A 92 12.25 1.42 -8.29
CA PRO A 92 12.56 0.43 -9.32
C PRO A 92 11.76 -0.87 -9.18
N SER A 93 11.33 -1.20 -7.96
CA SER A 93 10.59 -2.43 -7.68
C SER A 93 9.07 -2.27 -7.65
N ALA A 94 8.58 -1.12 -7.17
CA ALA A 94 7.15 -0.92 -6.92
C ALA A 94 6.50 0.08 -7.89
N GLY A 95 7.29 0.91 -8.57
CA GLY A 95 6.79 2.04 -9.35
C GLY A 95 6.11 3.11 -8.51
N ILE A 96 5.59 4.14 -9.17
CA ILE A 96 4.72 5.15 -8.60
C ILE A 96 3.35 5.01 -9.26
N TYR A 97 2.27 4.96 -8.49
CA TYR A 97 0.94 4.86 -9.08
C TYR A 97 0.59 6.14 -9.86
N SER A 98 0.49 6.03 -11.18
CA SER A 98 0.02 7.08 -12.08
C SER A 98 -1.04 6.53 -13.04
N PRO A 99 -2.33 6.88 -12.87
CA PRO A 99 -3.39 6.33 -13.72
C PRO A 99 -3.30 6.80 -15.18
N LEU A 100 -2.57 7.89 -15.45
CA LEU A 100 -2.35 8.43 -16.78
C LEU A 100 -1.01 7.96 -17.39
N GLY A 101 -0.22 7.20 -16.63
CA GLY A 101 1.15 6.83 -16.97
C GLY A 101 2.11 8.02 -16.99
N GLN A 102 3.37 7.74 -17.31
CA GLN A 102 4.40 8.77 -17.42
C GLN A 102 4.22 9.61 -18.69
N THR A 103 3.57 10.78 -18.57
CA THR A 103 3.32 11.70 -19.70
C THR A 103 4.44 12.71 -19.95
N TYR A 104 5.54 12.62 -19.22
CA TYR A 104 6.63 13.59 -19.23
C TYR A 104 7.98 12.90 -19.11
N ASP A 105 9.02 13.54 -19.64
CA ASP A 105 10.39 13.07 -19.42
C ASP A 105 10.77 13.33 -17.96
N PRO A 106 11.09 12.28 -17.17
CA PRO A 106 11.45 12.47 -15.78
C PRO A 106 12.73 13.32 -15.67
N VAL A 107 12.70 14.31 -14.79
CA VAL A 107 13.81 15.24 -14.51
C VAL A 107 15.08 14.49 -14.07
N ASP A 108 14.93 13.25 -13.61
CA ASP A 108 15.99 12.40 -13.11
C ASP A 108 16.36 11.24 -14.03
N ARG A 109 16.04 11.31 -15.33
CA ARG A 109 16.39 10.26 -16.32
C ARG A 109 17.86 9.83 -16.33
N ASP A 110 18.77 10.74 -15.95
CA ASP A 110 20.22 10.50 -15.94
C ASP A 110 20.71 9.97 -14.57
N GLN A 111 19.81 9.78 -13.61
CA GLN A 111 20.12 9.23 -12.29
C GLN A 111 19.92 7.71 -12.26
N LEU A 112 20.77 7.03 -11.49
CA LEU A 112 20.78 5.56 -11.33
C LEU A 112 19.46 4.98 -10.80
N MET A 113 18.67 5.78 -10.09
CA MET A 113 17.34 5.41 -9.57
C MET A 113 16.30 6.44 -10.00
N TYR A 114 16.10 6.57 -11.31
CA TYR A 114 14.94 7.29 -11.86
C TYR A 114 13.64 6.54 -11.54
N TYR A 115 12.56 7.27 -11.32
CA TYR A 115 11.25 6.63 -11.08
C TYR A 115 10.56 6.29 -12.40
N LYS A 116 9.81 5.19 -12.36
CA LYS A 116 8.84 4.81 -13.39
C LYS A 116 7.44 4.89 -12.78
N GLU A 117 6.57 5.59 -13.49
CA GLU A 117 5.13 5.65 -13.24
C GLU A 117 4.39 4.54 -14.01
#